data_AF-A0AA38LZD2-F1
#
_entry.id   AF-A0AA38LZD2-F1
#
_cell.length_a   1.000
_cell.length_b   1.000
_cell.length_c   1.000
_cell.angle_alpha   90.00
_cell.angle_beta   90.00
_cell.angle_gamma   90.00
#
_symmetry.space_group_name_H-M   'P 1'
#
loop_
_entity.id
_entity.type
_entity.pdbx_description
1 polymer ?
#
loop_
_entity_poly.entity_id
_entity_poly.type
_entity_poly.pdbx_seq_one_letter_code
_entity_poly.pdbx_strand_id
1 'polypeptide(L)'
;MSKPDPNGNTMPGKEPLIKEQDRFLPIANIARIMKRAIPENGKMAKESKECVQECASEFISFITSEASDRCHQEKRKTINGEDILWAMQSLGFDPYIEPLKLYLQQYRESIKGDKVREDEEDEGSGG
;
A
#
# COMPACT_ATOMS: atom_id res chain seq x y z
N MET A 1 -29.74 2.48 10.59
CA MET A 1 -29.44 1.93 11.93
C MET A 1 -30.35 0.74 12.21
N SER A 2 -29.82 -0.47 12.27
CA SER A 2 -30.57 -1.66 12.72
C SER A 2 -30.49 -1.76 14.24
N LYS A 3 -31.62 -2.00 14.90
CA LYS A 3 -31.70 -2.20 16.36
C LYS A 3 -31.04 -3.53 16.77
N PRO A 4 -30.42 -3.63 17.96
CA PRO A 4 -29.85 -4.88 18.43
C PRO A 4 -30.91 -5.84 18.97
N ASP A 5 -30.65 -7.13 18.80
CA ASP A 5 -31.45 -8.27 19.30
C ASP A 5 -31.16 -8.51 20.80
N PRO A 6 -32.16 -8.84 21.64
CA PRO A 6 -31.99 -9.04 23.08
C PRO A 6 -31.24 -10.31 23.50
N ASN A 7 -30.95 -11.25 22.59
CA ASN A 7 -30.17 -12.44 22.92
C ASN A 7 -28.73 -12.26 22.45
N GLY A 8 -27.82 -11.98 23.40
CA GLY A 8 -26.40 -11.63 23.22
C GLY A 8 -25.49 -12.67 22.56
N ASN A 9 -25.88 -13.19 21.40
CA ASN A 9 -25.02 -13.94 20.50
C ASN A 9 -24.50 -12.96 19.43
N THR A 10 -23.29 -12.45 19.62
CA THR A 10 -22.59 -11.68 18.60
C THR A 10 -22.35 -12.62 17.41
N MET A 11 -23.19 -12.51 16.38
CA MET A 11 -22.89 -13.09 15.07
C MET A 11 -21.47 -12.62 14.69
N PRO A 12 -20.53 -13.51 14.35
CA PRO A 12 -19.29 -13.05 13.76
C PRO A 12 -19.71 -12.22 12.55
N GLY A 13 -19.43 -10.92 12.61
CA GLY A 13 -19.75 -10.00 11.52
C GLY A 13 -19.22 -10.65 10.25
N LYS A 14 -20.06 -10.81 9.24
CA LYS A 14 -19.63 -11.27 7.93
C LYS A 14 -18.46 -10.37 7.53
N GLU A 15 -17.23 -10.87 7.67
CA GLU A 15 -16.11 -10.25 6.98
C GLU A 15 -16.55 -10.17 5.52
N PRO A 16 -16.49 -8.98 4.89
CA PRO A 16 -16.84 -8.87 3.50
C PRO A 16 -16.00 -9.91 2.77
N LEU A 17 -16.66 -10.80 2.01
CA LEU A 17 -15.99 -11.74 1.13
C LEU A 17 -15.26 -10.90 0.08
N ILE A 18 -14.03 -10.52 0.37
CA ILE A 18 -13.15 -9.85 -0.58
C ILE A 18 -12.97 -10.85 -1.72
N LYS A 19 -13.39 -10.47 -2.92
CA LYS A 19 -13.22 -11.35 -4.07
C LYS A 19 -11.73 -11.57 -4.25
N GLU A 20 -11.34 -12.80 -4.55
CA GLU A 20 -9.94 -13.14 -4.73
C GLU A 20 -9.23 -12.24 -5.76
N GLN A 21 -9.95 -11.84 -6.81
CA GLN A 21 -9.47 -10.90 -7.82
C GLN A 21 -9.18 -9.49 -7.27
N ASP A 22 -9.90 -9.04 -6.24
CA ASP A 22 -9.68 -7.73 -5.61
C ASP A 22 -8.38 -7.71 -4.78
N ARG A 23 -7.79 -8.88 -4.49
CA ARG A 23 -6.51 -9.01 -3.78
C ARG A 23 -5.30 -8.83 -4.68
N PHE A 24 -5.48 -8.92 -6.00
CA PHE A 24 -4.39 -8.91 -6.96
C PHE A 24 -4.26 -7.59 -7.70
N LEU A 25 -3.02 -7.14 -7.91
CA LEU A 25 -2.75 -6.03 -8.81
C LEU A 25 -3.08 -6.42 -10.25
N PRO A 26 -3.48 -5.48 -11.12
CA PRO A 26 -3.78 -5.81 -12.52
C PRO A 26 -2.60 -6.50 -13.21
N ILE A 27 -2.84 -7.67 -13.80
CA ILE A 27 -1.81 -8.49 -14.47
C ILE A 27 -1.04 -7.72 -15.55
N ALA A 28 -1.71 -6.77 -16.22
CA ALA A 28 -1.08 -5.91 -17.23
C ALA A 28 0.00 -4.99 -16.64
N ASN A 29 -0.18 -4.52 -15.40
CA ASN A 29 0.81 -3.71 -14.71
C ASN A 29 2.02 -4.55 -14.29
N ILE A 30 1.77 -5.75 -13.75
CA ILE A 30 2.81 -6.74 -13.45
C ILE A 30 3.63 -7.06 -14.69
N ALA A 31 2.97 -7.43 -15.79
CA ALA A 31 3.63 -7.76 -17.06
C ALA A 31 4.50 -6.61 -17.58
N ARG A 32 4.03 -5.35 -17.49
CA ARG A 32 4.79 -4.17 -17.95
C ARG A 32 6.08 -3.97 -17.15
N ILE A 33 6.03 -4.17 -15.83
CA ILE A 33 7.21 -4.03 -14.95
C ILE A 33 8.18 -5.18 -15.21
N MET A 34 7.70 -6.42 -15.21
CA MET A 34 8.54 -7.60 -15.49
C MET A 34 9.25 -7.49 -16.85
N LYS A 35 8.57 -6.94 -17.88
CA LYS A 35 9.16 -6.78 -19.21
C LYS A 35 10.39 -5.85 -19.21
N ARG A 36 10.49 -4.90 -18.27
CA ARG A 36 11.67 -4.03 -18.12
C ARG A 36 12.89 -4.76 -17.55
N ALA A 37 12.67 -5.90 -16.89
CA ALA A 37 13.73 -6.71 -16.28
C ALA A 37 14.30 -7.78 -17.23
N ILE A 38 13.79 -7.89 -18.46
CA ILE A 38 14.24 -8.87 -19.46
C ILE A 38 14.56 -8.18 -20.79
N PRO A 39 15.30 -8.85 -21.71
CA PRO A 39 15.58 -8.30 -23.04
C PRO A 39 14.32 -7.95 -23.84
N GLU A 40 14.47 -7.03 -24.80
CA GLU A 40 13.39 -6.52 -25.65
C GLU A 40 12.65 -7.65 -26.40
N ASN A 41 13.38 -8.64 -26.91
CA ASN A 41 12.84 -9.83 -27.58
C ASN A 41 12.47 -10.98 -26.62
N GLY A 42 12.72 -10.82 -25.32
CA GLY A 42 12.41 -11.83 -24.31
C GLY A 42 10.91 -12.11 -24.20
N LYS A 43 10.53 -13.38 -24.10
CA LYS A 43 9.14 -13.81 -23.90
C LYS A 43 8.91 -14.17 -22.44
N MET A 44 7.69 -13.92 -21.95
CA MET A 44 7.27 -14.31 -20.60
C MET A 44 6.08 -15.26 -20.70
N ALA A 45 6.16 -16.37 -19.99
CA ALA A 45 5.07 -17.31 -19.86
C ALA A 45 3.90 -16.68 -19.09
N LYS A 46 2.70 -17.25 -19.24
CA LYS A 46 1.51 -16.78 -18.53
C LYS A 46 1.69 -17.00 -17.03
N GLU A 47 2.15 -18.19 -16.69
CA GLU A 47 2.36 -18.71 -15.34
C GLU A 47 3.40 -17.87 -14.59
N SER A 48 4.44 -17.37 -15.28
CA SER A 48 5.41 -16.47 -14.66
C SER A 48 4.80 -15.15 -14.23
N LYS A 49 3.85 -14.61 -14.99
CA LYS A 49 3.18 -13.35 -14.64
C LYS A 49 2.20 -13.54 -13.48
N GLU A 50 1.51 -14.67 -13.44
CA GLU A 50 0.59 -15.04 -12.35
C GLU A 50 1.36 -15.28 -11.05
N CYS A 51 2.47 -16.02 -11.10
CA CYS A 51 3.36 -16.21 -9.96
C CYS A 51 3.85 -14.87 -9.37
N VAL A 52 4.34 -13.95 -10.21
CA VAL A 52 4.80 -12.64 -9.72
C VAL A 52 3.64 -11.76 -9.24
N GLN A 53 2.43 -11.91 -9.80
CA GLN A 53 1.24 -11.20 -9.33
C GLN A 53 0.87 -11.65 -7.91
N GLU A 54 0.91 -12.95 -7.63
CA GLU A 54 0.71 -13.50 -6.29
C GLU A 54 1.80 -13.04 -5.33
N CYS A 55 3.07 -13.12 -5.74
CA CYS A 55 4.19 -12.65 -4.93
C CYS A 55 4.11 -11.15 -4.63
N ALA A 56 3.61 -10.32 -5.55
CA ALA A 56 3.47 -8.88 -5.32
C ALA A 56 2.41 -8.59 -4.24
N SER A 57 1.29 -9.32 -4.27
CA SER A 57 0.26 -9.21 -3.24
C SER A 57 0.76 -9.71 -1.88
N GLU A 58 1.46 -10.84 -1.86
CA GLU A 58 2.08 -11.37 -0.65
C GLU A 58 3.15 -10.41 -0.10
N PHE A 59 3.97 -9.81 -0.96
CA PHE A 59 4.97 -8.81 -0.56
C PHE A 59 4.31 -7.60 0.13
N ILE A 60 3.20 -7.09 -0.41
CA ILE A 60 2.44 -6.00 0.22
C ILE A 60 1.96 -6.43 1.61
N SER A 61 1.34 -7.61 1.73
CA SER A 61 0.89 -8.14 3.02
C SER A 61 2.05 -8.33 3.99
N PHE A 62 3.17 -8.90 3.55
CA PHE A 62 4.34 -9.18 4.37
C PHE A 62 4.95 -7.91 4.97
N ILE A 63 5.26 -6.91 4.14
CA ILE A 63 5.81 -5.63 4.61
C ILE A 63 4.80 -4.92 5.53
N THR A 64 3.52 -4.92 5.16
CA THR A 64 2.48 -4.24 5.94
C THR A 64 2.27 -4.89 7.30
N SER A 65 2.39 -6.21 7.40
CA SER A 65 2.32 -6.94 8.66
C SER A 65 3.46 -6.55 9.60
N GLU A 66 4.70 -6.53 9.13
CA GLU A 66 5.85 -6.12 9.95
C GLU A 66 5.75 -4.65 10.41
N ALA A 67 5.32 -3.75 9.50
CA ALA A 67 5.08 -2.35 9.83
C ALA A 67 3.93 -2.16 10.82
N SER A 68 2.88 -2.98 10.69
CA SER A 68 1.76 -3.02 11.62
C SER A 68 2.23 -3.42 13.02
N ASP A 69 3.06 -4.45 13.13
CA ASP A 69 3.59 -4.92 14.41
C ASP A 69 4.40 -3.83 15.10
N ARG A 70 5.28 -3.12 14.36
CA ARG A 70 6.00 -1.96 14.87
C ARG A 70 5.07 -0.85 15.36
N CYS A 71 4.07 -0.49 14.56
CA CYS A 71 3.09 0.53 14.90
C CYS A 71 2.34 0.19 16.20
N HIS A 72 1.91 -1.07 16.35
CA HIS A 72 1.21 -1.55 17.55
C HIS A 72 2.13 -1.59 18.78
N GLN A 73 3.40 -1.99 18.63
CA GLN A 73 4.39 -1.92 19.72
C GLN A 73 4.57 -0.50 20.25
N GLU A 74 4.48 0.51 19.37
CA GLU A 74 4.49 1.93 19.73
C GLU A 74 3.12 2.47 20.21
N LYS A 75 2.12 1.61 20.41
CA LYS A 75 0.75 1.95 20.84
C LYS A 75 0.03 2.90 19.88
N ARG A 76 0.40 2.91 18.60
CA ARG A 76 -0.26 3.66 17.54
C ARG A 76 -1.26 2.75 16.81
N LYS A 77 -2.31 3.36 16.26
CA LYS A 77 -3.34 2.67 15.45
C LYS A 77 -3.21 2.91 13.95
N THR A 78 -2.33 3.83 13.56
CA THR A 78 -2.14 4.26 12.17
C THR A 78 -0.69 4.02 11.79
N ILE A 79 -0.51 3.17 10.79
CA ILE A 79 0.79 2.92 10.15
C ILE A 79 1.17 4.18 9.36
N ASN A 80 2.41 4.64 9.52
CA ASN A 80 2.95 5.77 8.78
C ASN A 80 4.15 5.36 7.90
N GLY A 81 4.72 6.31 7.15
CA GLY A 81 5.85 6.02 6.26
C GLY A 81 7.13 5.56 6.97
N GLU A 82 7.35 5.97 8.22
CA GLU A 82 8.52 5.54 9.00
C GLU A 82 8.40 4.06 9.41
N ASP A 83 7.19 3.59 9.69
CA ASP A 83 6.94 2.16 9.98
C ASP A 83 7.31 1.28 8.78
N ILE A 84 6.96 1.73 7.56
CA ILE A 84 7.29 1.02 6.33
C ILE A 84 8.81 1.01 6.10
N LEU A 85 9.49 2.14 6.31
CA LEU A 85 10.95 2.22 6.20
C LEU A 85 11.63 1.27 7.19
N TRP A 86 11.14 1.24 8.44
CA TRP A 86 11.65 0.33 9.47
C TRP A 86 11.43 -1.14 9.10
N ALA A 87 10.24 -1.50 8.61
CA ALA A 87 9.92 -2.86 8.18
C ALA A 87 10.83 -3.31 7.02
N MET A 88 10.98 -2.46 6.00
CA MET A 88 11.88 -2.74 4.87
C MET A 88 13.32 -2.99 5.34
N GLN A 89 13.80 -2.21 6.31
CA GLN A 89 15.17 -2.39 6.83
C GLN A 89 15.28 -3.67 7.65
N SER A 90 14.33 -3.93 8.54
CA SER A 90 14.34 -5.08 9.44
C SER A 90 14.24 -6.42 8.69
N LEU A 91 13.59 -6.41 7.53
CA LEU A 91 13.42 -7.57 6.66
C LEU A 91 14.56 -7.73 5.63
N GLY A 92 15.59 -6.87 5.66
CA GLY A 92 16.78 -6.99 4.81
C GLY A 92 16.66 -6.39 3.41
N PHE A 93 15.71 -5.45 3.21
CA PHE A 93 15.58 -4.69 1.96
C PHE A 93 16.38 -3.38 1.99
N ASP A 94 17.58 -3.40 2.59
CA ASP A 94 18.47 -2.24 2.76
C ASP A 94 18.70 -1.39 1.49
N PRO A 95 18.87 -1.99 0.28
CA PRO A 95 19.06 -1.21 -0.94
C PRO A 95 17.89 -0.27 -1.29
N TYR A 96 16.70 -0.51 -0.73
CA TYR A 96 15.50 0.29 -0.98
C TYR A 96 15.33 1.45 0.00
N ILE A 97 16.08 1.50 1.11
CA ILE A 97 15.84 2.47 2.20
C ILE A 97 16.09 3.91 1.76
N GLU A 98 17.25 4.19 1.18
CA GLU A 98 17.59 5.56 0.76
C GLU A 98 16.66 6.06 -0.36
N PRO A 99 16.36 5.27 -1.42
CA PRO A 99 15.35 5.65 -2.40
C PRO A 99 13.97 5.94 -1.79
N LEU A 100 13.52 5.12 -0.83
CA LEU A 100 12.22 5.29 -0.19
C LEU A 100 12.16 6.51 0.74
N LYS A 101 13.24 6.82 1.46
CA LYS A 101 13.33 8.05 2.26
C LYS A 101 13.22 9.29 1.38
N LEU A 102 13.94 9.32 0.27
CA LEU A 102 13.86 10.42 -0.69
C LEU A 102 12.43 10.56 -1.24
N TYR A 103 11.81 9.45 -1.61
CA TYR A 103 10.43 9.45 -2.08
C TYR A 103 9.45 9.98 -1.01
N LEU A 104 9.57 9.51 0.24
CA LEU A 104 8.72 9.96 1.35
C LEU A 104 8.87 11.46 1.63
N GLN A 105 10.10 11.99 1.53
CA GLN A 105 10.35 13.43 1.65
C GLN A 105 9.63 14.20 0.54
N GLN A 106 9.83 13.81 -0.73
CA GLN A 106 9.21 14.48 -1.88
C GLN A 106 7.68 14.42 -1.82
N TYR A 107 7.11 13.29 -1.38
CA TYR A 107 5.68 13.13 -1.18
C TYR A 107 5.12 14.07 -0.10
N ARG A 108 5.84 14.25 1.01
CA ARG A 108 5.47 15.21 2.07
C ARG A 108 5.52 16.65 1.57
N GLU A 109 6.49 16.98 0.72
CA GLU A 109 6.61 18.30 0.09
C GLU A 109 5.48 18.56 -0.92
N SER A 110 5.13 17.58 -1.75
CA SER A 110 4.07 17.73 -2.76
C SER A 110 2.70 17.95 -2.11
N ILE A 111 2.36 17.22 -1.05
CA ILE A 111 1.09 17.41 -0.32
C ILE A 111 1.03 18.80 0.33
N LYS A 112 2.15 19.34 0.80
CA LYS A 112 2.19 20.70 1.35
C LYS A 112 1.97 21.75 0.25
N GLY A 113 2.54 21.53 -0.93
CA GLY A 113 2.37 22.42 -2.09
C GLY A 113 0.94 22.46 -2.62
N ASP A 114 0.22 21.34 -2.61
CA ASP A 114 -1.19 21.30 -3.04
C ASP A 114 -2.12 21.99 -2.05
N LYS A 115 -1.86 21.90 -0.73
CA LYS A 115 -2.65 22.61 0.28
C LYS A 115 -2.53 24.14 0.18
N VAL A 116 -1.33 24.64 -0.12
CA VAL A 116 -1.12 26.10 -0.31
C VAL A 116 -1.90 26.63 -1.52
N ARG A 117 -2.08 25.81 -2.57
CA ARG A 117 -2.87 26.19 -3.75
C ARG A 117 -4.38 26.19 -3.47
N GLU A 118 -4.87 25.25 -2.67
CA GLU A 118 -6.27 25.22 -2.24
C GLU A 118 -6.61 26.44 -1.37
N ASP A 119 -5.70 26.87 -0.49
CA ASP A 119 -5.89 28.06 0.37
C ASP A 119 -5.83 29.37 -0.45
N GLU A 120 -5.00 29.46 -1.50
CA GLU A 120 -4.92 30.65 -2.38
C GLU A 120 -6.13 30.79 -3.33
N GLU A 121 -6.79 29.70 -3.71
CA GLU A 121 -7.99 29.72 -4.56
C GLU A 121 -9.26 30.19 -3.80
N ASP A 122 -9.33 29.99 -2.48
CA ASP A 122 -10.47 30.43 -1.64
C ASP A 122 -10.41 31.95 -1.32
N GLU A 123 -9.22 32.54 -1.21
CA GLU A 123 -9.07 33.98 -0.97
C GLU A 123 -9.27 34.86 -2.23
N GLY A 124 -9.30 34.26 -3.44
CA GLY A 124 -9.36 34.98 -4.72
C GLY A 124 -10.76 35.28 -5.28
N SER A 125 -11.84 34.77 -4.67
CA SER A 125 -13.21 34.90 -5.22
C SER A 125 -14.08 35.98 -4.57
N GLY A 126 -13.52 36.82 -3.70
CA GLY A 126 -14.21 37.94 -3.04
C GLY A 126 -13.79 39.31 -3.56
N GLY A 127 -14.19 39.69 -4.77
CA GLY A 127 -13.96 41.01 -5.35
C GLY A 127 -15.04 41.42 -6.35
#